data_AF-A0A6S7CBQ9-F1
#
_entry.id   AF-A0A6S7CBQ9-F1
#
_cell.length_a   1.000
_cell.length_b   1.000
_cell.length_c   1.000
_cell.angle_alpha   90.00
_cell.angle_beta   90.00
_cell.angle_gamma   90.00
#
_symmetry.space_group_name_H-M   'P 1'
#
loop_
_entity.id
_entity.type
_entity.pdbx_description
1 polymer ?
#
loop_
_entity_poly.entity_id
_entity_poly.type
_entity_poly.pdbx_seq_one_letter_code
_entity_poly.pdbx_strand_id
1 'polypeptide(L)' 'MPYCFRCLVLNDADVSAPRWKREWLEPTVEFCTVHHTLLETVPASIFRLSSHFDAALRAISRYREMRKFEGIRRLR' A
#
# COMPACT_ATOMS: atom_id res chain seq x y z
N MET A 1 5.57 1.42 5.61
CA MET A 1 4.75 0.19 5.52
C MET A 1 4.80 -0.31 4.10
N PRO A 2 5.41 -1.47 3.85
CA PRO A 2 5.43 -2.07 2.54
C PRO A 2 4.04 -2.64 2.19
N TYR A 3 3.65 -2.58 0.92
CA TYR A 3 2.37 -3.11 0.43
C TYR A 3 2.42 -3.41 -1.06
N CYS A 4 1.56 -4.31 -1.54
CA CYS A 4 1.32 -4.50 -2.97
C CYS A 4 -0.01 -3.87 -3.35
N PHE A 5 -0.01 -2.86 -4.22
CA PHE A 5 -1.24 -2.19 -4.63
C PHE A 5 -2.23 -3.13 -5.34
N ARG A 6 -1.74 -4.11 -6.11
CA ARG A 6 -2.62 -5.08 -6.78
C ARG A 6 -3.35 -5.97 -5.77
N CYS A 7 -2.64 -6.47 -4.76
CA CYS A 7 -3.28 -7.20 -3.66
C CYS A 7 -4.29 -6.31 -2.93
N LEU A 8 -3.97 -5.04 -2.70
CA LEU A 8 -4.88 -4.10 -2.04
C LEU A 8 -6.19 -3.93 -2.82
N VAL A 9 -6.13 -3.79 -4.15
CA VAL A 9 -7.31 -3.53 -5.00
C VAL A 9 -8.13 -4.80 -5.30
N LEU A 10 -7.47 -5.95 -5.46
CA LEU A 10 -8.10 -7.18 -5.94
C LEU A 10 -8.70 -8.06 -4.84
N ASN A 11 -8.53 -7.70 -3.56
CA ASN A 11 -9.02 -8.51 -2.43
C ASN A 11 -9.65 -7.59 -1.38
N ASP A 12 -10.86 -7.10 -1.59
CA ASP A 12 -11.58 -6.29 -0.59
C ASP A 12 -11.93 -7.10 0.68
N ALA A 13 -12.31 -8.37 0.48
CA ALA A 13 -12.73 -9.31 1.53
C ALA A 13 -11.61 -9.68 2.50
N ASP A 14 -10.37 -9.76 2.01
CA ASP A 14 -9.25 -10.06 2.89
C ASP A 14 -8.91 -8.79 3.73
N VAL A 15 -9.05 -7.52 3.24
CA VAL A 15 -8.48 -6.33 3.97
C VAL A 15 -9.25 -6.03 5.24
N SER A 16 -10.51 -6.44 5.25
CA SER A 16 -11.37 -6.40 6.41
C SER A 16 -11.07 -7.52 7.42
N ALA A 17 -10.24 -8.51 7.07
CA ALA A 17 -9.83 -9.55 8.00
C ALA A 17 -8.79 -9.01 9.00
N PRO A 18 -8.95 -9.23 10.32
CA PRO A 18 -8.01 -8.80 11.37
C PRO A 18 -6.57 -9.33 11.23
N ARG A 19 -6.31 -10.17 10.23
CA ARG A 19 -5.04 -10.86 9.97
C ARG A 19 -4.50 -10.59 8.57
N TRP A 20 -5.00 -9.57 7.84
CA TRP A 20 -4.46 -9.25 6.52
C TRP A 20 -2.95 -9.04 6.58
N LYS A 21 -2.25 -9.97 5.93
CA LYS A 21 -0.83 -9.91 5.55
C LYS A 21 0.10 -9.34 6.62
N ARG A 22 0.15 -10.00 7.78
CA ARG A 22 1.26 -9.84 8.75
C ARG A 22 2.64 -9.88 8.09
N GLU A 23 2.79 -10.63 7.00
CA GLU A 23 3.99 -10.66 6.16
C GLU A 23 4.43 -9.28 5.65
N TRP A 24 3.53 -8.33 5.40
CA TRP A 24 3.89 -6.96 5.03
C TRP A 24 4.25 -6.08 6.24
N LEU A 25 4.01 -6.56 7.45
CA LEU A 25 4.51 -5.92 8.65
C LEU A 25 5.96 -6.34 8.96
N GLU A 26 6.43 -7.41 8.31
CA GLU A 26 7.81 -7.89 8.44
C GLU A 26 8.76 -6.98 7.62
N PRO A 27 9.73 -6.31 8.27
CA PRO A 27 10.62 -5.36 7.60
C PRO A 27 11.49 -5.98 6.49
N THR A 28 11.70 -7.29 6.50
CA THR A 28 12.55 -7.99 5.53
C THR A 28 11.82 -8.39 4.25
N VAL A 29 10.51 -8.18 4.17
CA VAL A 29 9.74 -8.56 2.98
C VAL A 29 9.79 -7.42 1.96
N GLU A 30 10.55 -7.63 0.89
CA GLU A 30 10.70 -6.65 -0.20
C GLU A 30 9.79 -6.97 -1.40
N PHE A 31 9.29 -8.20 -1.51
CA PHE A 31 8.55 -8.70 -2.68
C PHE A 31 7.16 -9.22 -2.32
N CYS A 32 6.20 -8.95 -3.19
CA CYS A 32 4.92 -9.64 -3.19
C CYS A 32 5.08 -11.02 -3.82
N THR A 33 4.84 -12.08 -3.06
CA THR A 33 4.91 -13.47 -3.54
C THR A 33 3.82 -13.81 -4.56
N VAL A 34 2.66 -13.14 -4.50
CA VAL A 34 1.51 -13.39 -5.40
C VAL A 34 1.73 -12.73 -6.77
N HIS A 35 2.24 -11.51 -6.78
CA HIS A 35 2.36 -10.72 -8.01
C HIS A 35 3.79 -10.64 -8.53
N HIS A 36 4.77 -11.17 -7.79
CA HIS A 36 6.20 -11.13 -8.11
C HIS A 36 6.70 -9.72 -8.41
N THR A 37 6.24 -8.74 -7.64
CA THR A 37 6.65 -7.33 -7.75
C THR A 37 7.25 -6.83 -6.44
N LEU A 38 8.15 -5.85 -6.52
CA LEU A 38 8.58 -5.09 -5.35
C LEU A 38 7.37 -4.48 -4.63
N LEU A 39 7.41 -4.52 -3.30
CA LEU A 39 6.44 -3.83 -2.47
C LEU A 39 6.69 -2.32 -2.52
N GLU A 40 5.62 -1.55 -2.66
CA GLU A 40 5.67 -0.11 -2.51
C GLU A 40 5.64 0.26 -1.04
N THR A 41 6.14 1.44 -0.69
CA THR A 41 6.12 1.92 0.69
C THR A 41 5.25 3.15 0.84
N VAL A 42 4.38 3.17 1.84
CA VAL A 42 3.70 4.37 2.31
C VAL A 42 4.02 4.66 3.79
N PRO A 43 3.91 5.92 4.23
CA PRO A 43 3.92 6.26 5.65
C PRO A 43 2.92 5.41 6.45
N ALA A 44 3.33 4.91 7.62
CA ALA A 44 2.45 4.12 8.49
C ALA A 44 1.22 4.89 8.97
N SER A 45 1.30 6.22 9.02
CA SER A 45 0.17 7.09 9.36
C SER A 45 -1.01 6.91 8.40
N ILE A 46 -0.79 6.62 7.12
CA ILE A 46 -1.86 6.42 6.14
C ILE A 46 -2.77 5.26 6.54
N PHE A 47 -2.19 4.14 6.98
CA PHE A 47 -2.97 3.02 7.49
C PHE A 47 -3.60 3.33 8.86
N ARG A 48 -2.85 3.92 9.80
CA ARG A 48 -3.37 4.24 11.14
C ARG A 48 -4.58 5.19 11.13
N LEU A 49 -4.61 6.13 10.19
CA LEU A 49 -5.70 7.10 10.07
C LEU A 49 -6.88 6.57 9.24
N SER A 50 -6.75 5.40 8.64
CA SER A 50 -7.79 4.78 7.83
C SER A 50 -8.59 3.81 8.68
N SER A 51 -9.81 4.20 9.05
CA SER A 51 -10.70 3.39 9.90
C SER A 51 -11.30 2.17 9.18
N HIS A 52 -11.23 2.13 7.84
CA HIS A 52 -11.73 1.03 7.01
C HIS A 52 -10.98 0.96 5.67
N PHE A 53 -11.21 -0.11 4.91
CA PHE A 53 -10.52 -0.40 3.65
C PHE A 53 -10.63 0.74 2.63
N ASP A 54 -11.84 1.23 2.33
CA ASP A 54 -12.00 2.29 1.33
C ASP A 54 -11.26 3.58 1.70
N ALA A 55 -11.19 3.90 2.99
CA ALA A 55 -10.41 5.05 3.47
C ALA A 55 -8.91 4.83 3.18
N ALA A 56 -8.40 3.62 3.46
CA ALA A 56 -7.01 3.26 3.17
C ALA A 56 -6.73 3.29 1.67
N LEU A 57 -7.60 2.70 0.86
CA LEU A 57 -7.45 2.67 -0.59
C LEU A 57 -7.44 4.07 -1.19
N ARG A 58 -8.35 4.97 -0.75
CA ARG A 58 -8.36 6.37 -1.19
C ARG A 58 -7.09 7.11 -0.77
N ALA A 59 -6.65 6.95 0.47
CA ALA A 59 -5.46 7.62 0.99
C ALA A 59 -4.17 7.15 0.27
N ILE A 60 -4.04 5.85 0.05
CA ILE A 60 -2.92 5.25 -0.70
C ILE A 60 -2.93 5.70 -2.16
N SER A 61 -4.10 5.68 -2.82
CA SER A 61 -4.22 6.10 -4.22
C SER A 61 -3.79 7.57 -4.38
N ARG A 62 -4.24 8.45 -3.48
CA ARG A 62 -3.81 9.86 -3.45
C ARG A 62 -2.31 10.00 -3.20
N TYR A 63 -1.74 9.24 -2.26
CA TYR A 63 -0.30 9.27 -1.99
C TYR A 63 0.52 8.84 -3.22
N ARG A 64 0.12 7.76 -3.90
CA ARG A 64 0.79 7.29 -5.13
C ARG A 64 0.75 8.36 -6.22
N GLU A 65 -0.39 9.02 -6.39
CA GLU A 65 -0.55 10.11 -7.36
C GLU A 65 0.37 11.30 -7.02
N MET A 66 0.37 11.77 -5.78
CA MET A 66 1.27 12.84 -5.32
C MET A 66 2.75 12.50 -5.57
N ARG A 67 3.17 11.26 -5.29
CA ARG A 67 4.56 10.81 -5.49
C ARG A 67 4.93 10.75 -6.97
N LYS A 68 4.02 10.36 -7.85
CA LYS A 68 4.23 10.46 -9.31
C LYS A 68 4.46 11.91 -9.73
N PHE A 69 3.66 12.84 -9.24
CA PHE A 69 3.82 14.27 -9.53
C PHE A 69 5.10 14.88 -8.95
N GLU A 70 5.55 14.45 -7.76
CA GLU A 70 6.87 14.84 -7.23
C GLU A 70 8.01 14.31 -8.09
N GLY A 71 7.94 13.04 -8.53
CA GLY A 71 8.93 12.46 -9.43
C GLY A 71 9.03 13.24 -10.75
N ILE A 72 7.88 13.57 -11.36
CA ILE A 72 7.83 14.36 -12.59
C ILE A 72 8.41 15.77 -12.39
N ARG A 73 8.09 16.44 -11.27
CA ARG A 73 8.63 17.77 -10.97
C ARG A 73 10.14 17.77 -10.72
N ARG A 74 10.72 16.67 -10.23
CA ARG A 74 12.18 16.52 -10.04
C ARG A 74 12.94 16.19 -11.32
N LEU A 75 12.24 15.78 -12.38
CA LEU A 75 12.82 15.45 -13.68
C LEU A 75 12.77 16.63 -14.68
N ARG A 76 12.16 17.76 -14.29
CA ARG A 76 12.16 19.03 -15.02
C ARG A 76 13.17 19.99 -14.40
#